data_AF-A0A7K0KN78-F1
#
_entry.id   AF-A0A7K0KN78-F1
#
_cell.length_a   1.000
_cell.length_b   1.000
_cell.length_c   1.000
_cell.angle_alpha   90.00
_cell.angle_beta   90.00
_cell.angle_gamma   90.00
#
_symmetry.space_group_name_H-M   'P 1'
#
loop_
_entity.id
_entity.type
_entity.pdbx_description
1 polymer ?
#
loop_
_entity_poly.entity_id
_entity_poly.type
_entity_poly.pdbx_seq_one_letter_code
_entity_poly.pdbx_strand_id
1 'polypeptide(L)'
;DTRLELIRWQIMKALDRVDDVERFFQATCMLKVMWSELWQELTSFAVALDCPDHDEHWRNQYLETRACSIYSGANEIQRNIIGDRVLGLPR
;
A
#
# COMPACT_ATOMS: atom_id res chain seq x y z
N ASP A 1 -10.20 -8.77 -8.41
CA ASP A 1 -9.36 -7.61 -8.81
C ASP A 1 -7.90 -8.07 -8.88
N THR A 2 -7.21 -7.83 -10.00
CA THR A 2 -5.81 -8.22 -10.21
C THR A 2 -4.86 -7.61 -9.19
N ARG A 3 -5.15 -6.41 -8.67
CA ARG A 3 -4.32 -5.72 -7.67
C ARG A 3 -4.39 -6.40 -6.31
N LEU A 4 -5.53 -6.95 -5.94
CA LEU A 4 -5.67 -7.73 -4.70
C LEU A 4 -4.78 -8.98 -4.75
N GLU A 5 -4.80 -9.71 -5.87
CA GLU A 5 -3.90 -10.84 -6.09
C GLU A 5 -2.44 -10.42 -6.10
N LEU A 6 -2.12 -9.28 -6.73
CA LEU A 6 -0.76 -8.76 -6.75
C LEU A 6 -0.25 -8.41 -5.34
N ILE A 7 -1.09 -7.79 -4.50
CA ILE A 7 -0.75 -7.53 -3.09
C ILE A 7 -0.52 -8.84 -2.34
N ARG A 8 -1.38 -9.84 -2.52
CA ARG A 8 -1.19 -11.17 -1.93
C ARG A 8 0.18 -11.74 -2.30
N TRP A 9 0.56 -11.69 -3.58
CA TRP A 9 1.87 -12.14 -4.03
C TRP A 9 3.04 -11.31 -3.49
N GLN A 10 2.89 -9.98 -3.37
CA GLN A 10 3.91 -9.13 -2.77
C GLN A 10 4.10 -9.44 -1.28
N ILE A 11 3.03 -9.74 -0.54
CA ILE A 11 3.12 -10.17 0.86
C ILE A 11 3.88 -11.50 0.94
N MET A 12 3.52 -12.50 0.13
CA MET A 12 4.22 -13.79 0.12
C MET A 12 5.70 -13.63 -0.22
N LYS A 13 6.03 -12.77 -1.18
CA LYS A 13 7.41 -12.44 -1.56
C LYS A 13 8.16 -11.73 -0.42
N ALA A 14 7.53 -10.83 0.31
CA ALA A 14 8.16 -10.16 1.46
C ALA A 14 8.44 -11.16 2.59
N LEU A 15 7.50 -12.05 2.88
CA LEU A 15 7.67 -13.09 3.91
C LEU A 15 8.82 -14.05 3.59
N ASP A 16 8.97 -14.47 2.32
CA ASP A 16 10.07 -15.33 1.86
C ASP A 16 11.46 -14.68 2.00
N ARG A 17 11.51 -13.35 2.19
CA ARG A 17 12.73 -12.56 2.24
C ARG A 17 13.07 -12.03 3.63
N VAL A 18 12.31 -12.41 4.66
CA VAL A 18 12.42 -11.83 6.01
C VAL A 18 13.84 -11.94 6.61
N ASP A 19 14.60 -12.96 6.21
CA ASP A 19 15.96 -13.21 6.68
C ASP A 19 17.02 -12.32 5.98
N ASP A 20 16.68 -11.70 4.85
CA ASP A 20 17.52 -10.76 4.12
C ASP A 20 16.93 -9.36 4.23
N VAL A 21 17.51 -8.55 5.12
CA VAL A 21 17.02 -7.19 5.43
C VAL A 21 16.90 -6.32 4.18
N GLU A 22 17.85 -6.40 3.24
CA GLU A 22 17.84 -5.57 2.04
C GLU A 22 16.74 -6.03 1.09
N ARG A 23 16.65 -7.33 0.80
CA ARG A 23 15.61 -7.87 -0.08
C ARG A 23 14.21 -7.76 0.51
N PHE A 24 14.09 -7.86 1.83
CA PHE A 24 12.86 -7.59 2.57
C PHE A 24 12.44 -6.14 2.38
N PHE A 25 13.35 -5.19 2.64
CA PHE A 25 13.08 -3.77 2.47
C PHE A 25 12.62 -3.42 1.05
N GLN A 26 13.32 -3.93 0.03
CA GLN A 26 12.95 -3.71 -1.37
C GLN A 26 11.55 -4.28 -1.70
N ALA A 27 11.16 -5.42 -1.15
CA ALA A 27 9.82 -5.96 -1.36
C ALA A 27 8.74 -5.13 -0.65
N THR A 28 9.02 -4.72 0.59
CA THR A 28 8.06 -4.05 1.47
C THR A 28 7.82 -2.60 1.06
N CYS A 29 8.79 -1.89 0.47
CA CYS A 29 8.57 -0.52 -0.02
C CYS A 29 7.56 -0.46 -1.19
N MET A 30 7.64 -1.39 -2.14
CA MET A 30 6.63 -1.56 -3.20
C MET A 30 5.26 -1.91 -2.60
N LEU A 31 5.24 -2.91 -1.72
CA LEU A 31 4.01 -3.37 -1.07
C LEU A 31 3.30 -2.23 -0.34
N LYS A 32 4.04 -1.37 0.37
CA LYS A 32 3.46 -0.26 1.13
C LYS A 32 2.72 0.73 0.23
N VAL A 33 3.34 1.13 -0.89
CA VAL A 33 2.71 2.06 -1.85
C VAL A 33 1.43 1.44 -2.40
N MET A 34 1.54 0.20 -2.91
CA MET A 34 0.42 -0.54 -3.48
C MET A 34 -0.75 -0.72 -2.50
N TRP A 35 -0.46 -1.08 -1.25
CA TRP A 35 -1.46 -1.25 -0.21
C TRP A 35 -2.19 0.04 0.09
N SER A 36 -1.46 1.13 0.28
CA SER A 36 -2.06 2.43 0.62
C SER A 36 -3.01 2.94 -0.48
N GLU A 37 -2.66 2.72 -1.75
CA GLU A 37 -3.46 3.15 -2.89
C GLU A 37 -4.69 2.28 -3.08
N LEU A 38 -4.52 0.95 -3.06
CA LEU A 38 -5.67 0.05 -3.19
C LEU A 38 -6.67 0.27 -2.05
N TRP A 39 -6.18 0.49 -0.82
CA TRP A 39 -7.07 0.67 0.33
C TRP A 39 -7.84 1.98 0.24
N GLN A 40 -7.21 3.09 -0.17
CA GLN A 40 -7.92 4.36 -0.40
C GLN A 40 -8.96 4.25 -1.52
N GLU A 41 -8.63 3.57 -2.61
CA GLU A 41 -9.60 3.36 -3.70
C GLU A 41 -10.78 2.49 -3.27
N LEU A 42 -10.51 1.42 -2.52
CA LEU A 42 -11.54 0.51 -2.02
C LEU A 42 -12.49 1.21 -1.06
N THR A 43 -11.99 2.01 -0.13
CA THR A 43 -12.84 2.76 0.81
C THR A 43 -13.59 3.89 0.12
N SER A 44 -12.98 4.57 -0.86
CA SER A 44 -13.67 5.57 -1.68
C SER A 44 -14.83 4.96 -2.45
N PHE A 45 -14.61 3.78 -3.06
CA PHE A 45 -15.65 3.04 -3.76
C PHE A 45 -16.76 2.60 -2.80
N ALA A 46 -16.40 2.08 -1.62
CA ALA A 46 -17.38 1.61 -0.65
C ALA A 46 -18.25 2.74 -0.08
N VAL A 47 -17.68 3.92 0.19
CA VAL A 47 -18.47 5.11 0.55
C VAL A 47 -19.41 5.52 -0.60
N ALA A 48 -18.95 5.43 -1.85
CA ALA A 48 -19.79 5.76 -3.01
C ALA A 48 -20.95 4.77 -3.24
N LEU A 49 -20.88 3.55 -2.70
CA LEU A 49 -21.98 2.59 -2.73
C LEU A 49 -23.12 2.94 -1.76
N ASP A 50 -22.86 3.81 -0.78
CA ASP A 50 -23.87 4.34 0.16
C ASP A 50 -24.74 3.25 0.80
N CYS A 51 -24.11 2.16 1.24
CA CYS A 51 -24.81 1.03 1.86
C CYS A 51 -25.17 1.38 3.33
N PRO A 52 -26.46 1.50 3.70
CA PRO A 52 -26.84 1.97 5.03
C PRO A 52 -26.34 1.07 6.17
N ASP A 53 -26.32 -0.24 5.96
CA ASP A 53 -25.88 -1.23 6.95
C ASP A 53 -24.38 -1.12 7.27
N HIS A 54 -23.59 -0.48 6.40
CA HIS A 54 -22.14 -0.38 6.52
C HIS A 54 -21.61 1.06 6.44
N ASP A 55 -22.47 2.10 6.46
CA ASP A 55 -22.06 3.50 6.28
C ASP A 55 -20.98 3.93 7.29
N GLU A 56 -21.24 3.68 8.58
CA GLU A 56 -20.30 4.04 9.65
C GLU A 56 -18.93 3.36 9.47
N HIS A 57 -18.94 2.07 9.13
CA HIS A 57 -17.72 1.32 8.88
C HIS A 57 -16.91 1.94 7.73
N TRP A 58 -17.54 2.14 6.57
CA TRP A 58 -16.83 2.63 5.39
C TRP A 58 -16.40 4.08 5.52
N ARG A 59 -17.15 4.92 6.23
CA ARG A 59 -16.73 6.28 6.56
C ARG A 59 -15.50 6.32 7.47
N ASN A 60 -15.47 5.49 8.51
CA ASN A 60 -14.31 5.39 9.40
C ASN A 60 -13.09 4.89 8.63
N GLN A 61 -13.23 3.79 7.87
CA GLN A 61 -12.16 3.27 7.04
C GLN A 61 -11.67 4.31 6.03
N TYR A 62 -12.58 5.02 5.33
CA TYR A 62 -12.22 6.07 4.38
C TYR A 62 -11.34 7.16 5.03
N LEU A 63 -11.72 7.64 6.21
CA LEU A 63 -10.93 8.64 6.94
C LEU A 63 -9.57 8.08 7.39
N GLU A 64 -9.51 6.85 7.89
CA GLU A 64 -8.26 6.21 8.31
C GLU A 64 -7.27 6.04 7.14
N THR A 65 -7.77 5.61 5.97
CA THR A 65 -6.91 5.40 4.80
C THR A 65 -6.20 6.65 4.31
N ARG A 66 -6.71 7.86 4.61
CA ARG A 66 -6.04 9.12 4.25
C ARG A 66 -4.69 9.29 4.92
N ALA A 67 -4.51 8.73 6.11
CA ALA A 67 -3.22 8.75 6.78
C ALA A 67 -2.24 7.72 6.17
N CYS A 68 -2.74 6.65 5.53
CA CYS A 68 -1.93 5.53 5.03
C CYS A 68 -0.91 5.92 3.95
N SER A 69 -1.24 6.91 3.11
CA SER A 69 -0.30 7.43 2.13
C SER A 69 0.82 8.29 2.74
N ILE A 70 0.72 8.64 4.03
CA ILE A 70 1.65 9.56 4.74
C ILE A 70 2.42 8.84 5.85
N TYR A 71 1.74 8.11 6.73
CA TYR A 71 2.40 7.48 7.88
C TYR A 71 3.35 6.35 7.45
N SER A 72 4.38 6.10 8.27
CA SER A 72 5.42 5.10 8.00
C SER A 72 6.14 5.31 6.65
N GLY A 73 6.35 6.58 6.31
CA GLY A 73 6.96 7.03 5.07
C GLY A 73 5.92 7.33 4.00
N ALA A 74 5.87 8.60 3.58
CA ALA A 74 4.94 9.04 2.54
C ALA A 74 5.19 8.32 1.21
N ASN A 75 4.14 8.16 0.39
CA ASN A 75 4.25 7.43 -0.87
C ASN A 75 5.27 8.04 -1.83
N GLU A 76 5.46 9.36 -1.81
CA GLU A 76 6.47 10.08 -2.57
C GLU A 76 7.88 9.67 -2.13
N ILE A 77 8.10 9.55 -0.82
CA ILE A 77 9.38 9.08 -0.26
C ILE A 77 9.64 7.63 -0.64
N GLN A 78 8.62 6.77 -0.57
CA GLN A 78 8.75 5.37 -1.01
C GLN A 78 9.08 5.28 -2.50
N ARG A 79 8.46 6.09 -3.36
CA ARG A 79 8.80 6.14 -4.79
C ARG A 79 10.23 6.59 -5.04
N ASN A 80 10.73 7.58 -4.30
CA ASN A 80 12.13 7.99 -4.38
C ASN A 80 13.06 6.85 -3.94
N ILE A 81 12.73 6.13 -2.87
CA ILE A 81 13.48 4.95 -2.43
C ILE A 81 13.49 3.88 -3.54
N ILE A 82 12.36 3.65 -4.20
CA ILE A 82 12.26 2.69 -5.30
C ILE A 82 13.16 3.13 -6.47
N GLY A 83 13.10 4.40 -6.87
CA GLY A 83 13.97 4.93 -7.92
C GLY A 83 15.46 4.80 -7.57
N ASP A 84 15.86 5.33 -6.41
CA ASP A 84 17.27 5.43 -6.02
C ASP A 84 17.87 4.08 -5.61
N ARG A 85 17.18 3.35 -4.72
CA ARG A 85 17.78 2.20 -4.01
C ARG A 85 17.38 0.85 -4.58
N VAL A 86 16.20 0.74 -5.19
CA VAL A 86 15.75 -0.51 -5.82
C VAL A 86 16.22 -0.54 -7.28
N LEU A 87 16.00 0.55 -8.01
CA LEU A 87 16.28 0.62 -9.46
C LEU A 87 17.66 1.22 -9.78
N GLY A 88 18.31 1.89 -8.82
CA GLY A 88 19.63 2.49 -9.04
C GLY A 88 19.61 3.68 -10.00
N LEU A 89 18.49 4.40 -10.09
CA LEU A 89 18.37 5.54 -10.98
C LEU A 89 19.23 6.72 -10.49
N PRO A 90 19.84 7.49 -11.39
CA PRO A 90 20.54 8.72 -11.05
C PRO A 90 19.53 9.78 -10.57
N ARG A 91 19.96 10.62 -9.61
CA ARG A 91 19.17 11.75 -9.07
C ARG A 91 19.21 12.98 -9.95
#